data_AF-S3ZL94-F1
#
_entry.id   AF-S3ZL94-F1
#
_cell.length_a   1.000
_cell.length_b   1.000
_cell.length_c   1.000
_cell.angle_alpha   90.00
_cell.angle_beta   90.00
_cell.angle_gamma   90.00
#
_symmetry.space_group_name_H-M   'P 1'
#
loop_
_entity.id
_entity.type
_entity.pdbx_description
1 polymer ?
#
loop_
_entity_poly.entity_id
_entity_poly.type
_entity_poly.pdbx_seq_one_letter_code
_entity_poly.pdbx_strand_id
1 'polypeptide(L)'
;MAAVDVFRALTMFLMLFVNDIPGLKNVPHWLMHAAADEDMLGFSDTIFPAFLFCMGMSVSFAIQNRYKKGDTTTQVIAHIFWRTVALIAIGLFSLNSGGIEGGLSHSWFTILMVIGFFLTWGVYPKAEGTKKALFTVMKVAGVVLLATLVIYKDLNGKPFHTSWWGILGLIGWTYAVCAGIYLFTRESLRKNAVAWFAVITLAVISHSGLIPEEYGSRILLLPFIPSDWTLHAFGMSGLLTSLLMQRYANREHPGKFIGMLCILGAGMLILALVSHPYWIISKIQATPSWLFYCLAAFFPLFGFFYWLTDVKGKANRFDIIKPAGTATLTCYILPYIWYSVQQLAGWTYPEALGSGVPGLLKSLVFSIIIVQLTGLLVKGKIKLKV
;
A
#
# COMPACT_ATOMS: atom_id res chain seq x y z
N MET A 1 -18.93 4.38 -5.36
CA MET A 1 -17.50 4.19 -5.76
C MET A 1 -16.64 5.36 -5.30
N ALA A 2 -17.21 6.55 -5.11
CA ALA A 2 -16.46 7.71 -4.63
C ALA A 2 -15.78 7.46 -3.27
N ALA A 3 -16.42 6.71 -2.38
CA ALA A 3 -15.86 6.34 -1.08
C ALA A 3 -14.53 5.60 -1.18
N VAL A 4 -14.41 4.62 -2.08
CA VAL A 4 -13.18 3.83 -2.27
C VAL A 4 -12.06 4.72 -2.78
N ASP A 5 -12.34 5.59 -3.75
CA ASP A 5 -11.35 6.50 -4.31
C ASP A 5 -10.88 7.55 -3.29
N VAL A 6 -11.81 8.13 -2.52
CA VAL A 6 -11.49 9.11 -1.47
C VAL A 6 -10.70 8.46 -0.34
N PHE A 7 -11.12 7.29 0.13
CA PHE A 7 -10.44 6.58 1.21
C PHE A 7 -9.01 6.18 0.81
N ARG A 8 -8.82 5.72 -0.43
CA ARG A 8 -7.50 5.44 -1.00
C ARG A 8 -6.64 6.70 -1.17
N ALA A 9 -7.22 7.80 -1.67
CA ALA A 9 -6.52 9.06 -1.81
C ALA A 9 -6.06 9.63 -0.46
N LEU A 10 -6.94 9.58 0.54
CA LEU A 10 -6.63 10.01 1.90
C LEU A 10 -5.54 9.13 2.53
N THR A 11 -5.63 7.82 2.39
CA THR A 11 -4.62 6.91 2.93
C THR A 11 -3.25 7.15 2.29
N MET A 12 -3.19 7.37 0.97
CA MET A 12 -1.94 7.73 0.30
C MET A 12 -1.42 9.10 0.74
N PHE A 13 -2.29 10.09 0.90
CA PHE A 13 -1.91 11.39 1.44
C PHE A 13 -1.33 11.30 2.86
N LEU A 14 -2.00 10.57 3.74
CA LEU A 14 -1.53 10.32 5.10
C LEU A 14 -0.23 9.51 5.11
N MET A 15 -0.04 8.60 4.17
CA MET A 15 1.22 7.86 4.01
C MET A 15 2.40 8.79 3.70
N LEU A 16 2.20 9.78 2.82
CA LEU A 16 3.22 10.82 2.58
C LEU A 16 3.51 11.63 3.84
N PHE A 17 2.45 11.99 4.56
CA PHE A 17 2.55 12.81 5.77
C PHE A 17 3.35 12.09 6.85
N VAL A 18 2.96 10.87 7.21
CA VAL A 18 3.62 10.12 8.29
C VAL A 18 5.04 9.69 7.94
N ASN A 19 5.34 9.44 6.66
CA ASN A 19 6.69 9.09 6.23
C ASN A 19 7.69 10.25 6.34
N ASP A 20 7.23 11.50 6.40
CA ASP A 20 8.10 12.68 6.60
C ASP A 20 8.29 13.01 8.11
N ILE A 21 7.57 12.34 9.01
CA ILE A 21 7.63 12.61 10.46
C ILE A 21 8.93 12.13 11.13
N PRO A 22 9.52 10.94 10.82
CA PRO A 22 10.70 10.44 11.53
C PRO A 22 11.91 11.39 11.57
N GLY A 23 11.98 12.37 10.67
CA GLY A 23 13.01 13.43 10.68
C GLY A 23 12.74 14.61 11.62
N LEU A 24 11.59 14.64 12.30
CA LEU A 24 11.16 15.74 13.17
C LEU A 24 11.45 15.44 14.65
N LYS A 25 11.79 16.48 15.41
CA LYS A 25 11.99 16.42 16.87
C LYS A 25 10.73 16.87 17.61
N ASN A 26 10.55 16.45 18.88
CA ASN A 26 9.47 16.91 19.77
C ASN A 26 8.05 16.75 19.18
N VAL A 27 7.80 15.67 18.45
CA VAL A 27 6.47 15.32 17.93
C VAL A 27 5.75 14.44 18.96
N PRO A 28 4.41 14.58 19.14
CA PRO A 28 3.66 13.72 20.04
C PRO A 28 3.84 12.23 19.70
N HIS A 29 4.14 11.44 20.73
CA HIS A 29 4.50 10.02 20.57
C HIS A 29 3.41 9.18 19.88
N TRP A 30 2.14 9.43 20.18
CA TRP A 30 1.00 8.75 19.55
C TRP A 30 0.95 8.93 18.01
N LEU A 31 1.62 9.94 17.47
CA LEU A 31 1.69 10.18 16.02
C LEU A 31 2.79 9.34 15.36
N MET A 32 3.81 8.92 16.11
CA MET A 32 4.97 8.17 15.63
C MET A 32 4.64 6.68 15.41
N HIS A 33 5.62 5.94 14.91
CA HIS A 33 5.59 4.47 14.92
C HIS A 33 5.93 3.97 16.34
N ALA A 34 5.14 3.02 16.84
CA ALA A 34 5.50 2.28 18.04
C ALA A 34 6.76 1.44 17.81
N ALA A 35 7.59 1.30 18.86
CA ALA A 35 8.71 0.37 18.83
C ALA A 35 8.22 -1.09 18.75
N ALA A 36 9.12 -2.02 18.42
CA ALA A 36 8.72 -3.41 18.16
C ALA A 36 8.14 -4.10 19.40
N ASP A 37 8.70 -3.79 20.57
CA ASP A 37 8.38 -4.28 21.91
C ASP A 37 7.46 -3.33 22.69
N GLU A 38 7.03 -2.23 22.07
CA GLU A 38 6.13 -1.26 22.68
C GLU A 38 4.67 -1.63 22.44
N ASP A 39 3.89 -1.73 23.51
CA ASP A 39 2.45 -1.97 23.46
C ASP A 39 1.68 -0.68 23.19
N MET A 40 1.73 -0.21 21.93
CA MET A 40 1.09 1.04 21.51
C MET A 40 0.58 0.95 20.07
N LEU A 41 -0.59 1.55 19.83
CA LEU A 41 -1.05 1.83 18.47
C LEU A 41 -0.70 3.26 18.05
N GLY A 42 0.45 3.44 17.40
CA GLY A 42 0.79 4.71 16.77
C GLY A 42 -0.15 5.02 15.60
N PHE A 43 -0.49 6.30 15.39
CA PHE A 43 -1.27 6.72 14.22
C PHE A 43 -0.62 6.26 12.92
N SER A 44 0.71 6.39 12.83
CA SER A 44 1.52 5.95 11.69
C SER A 44 1.44 4.43 11.45
N ASP A 45 1.14 3.64 12.48
CA ASP A 45 0.99 2.19 12.38
C ASP A 45 -0.33 1.76 11.75
N THR A 46 -1.31 2.66 11.66
CA THR A 46 -2.61 2.38 11.03
C THR A 46 -2.62 2.65 9.53
N ILE A 47 -1.68 3.47 9.02
CA ILE A 47 -1.73 3.96 7.63
C ILE A 47 -1.43 2.86 6.61
N PHE A 48 -0.39 2.06 6.87
CA PHE A 48 -0.05 0.94 5.98
C PHE A 48 -1.16 -0.13 5.93
N PRO A 49 -1.74 -0.58 7.06
CA PRO A 49 -2.92 -1.44 7.06
C PRO A 49 -4.14 -0.88 6.33
N ALA A 50 -4.44 0.42 6.51
CA ALA A 50 -5.52 1.08 5.78
C ALA A 50 -5.28 1.00 4.27
N PHE A 51 -4.01 1.06 3.84
CA PHE A 51 -3.63 0.91 2.43
C PHE A 51 -3.88 -0.52 1.92
N LEU A 52 -3.52 -1.55 2.70
CA LEU A 52 -3.81 -2.94 2.36
C LEU A 52 -5.31 -3.21 2.27
N PHE A 53 -6.09 -2.65 3.20
CA PHE A 53 -7.55 -2.69 3.15
C PHE A 53 -8.10 -2.02 1.88
N CYS A 54 -7.63 -0.83 1.52
CA CYS A 54 -7.99 -0.15 0.27
C CYS A 54 -7.62 -0.97 -0.98
N MET A 55 -6.42 -1.56 -0.96
CA MET A 55 -5.93 -2.41 -2.04
C MET A 55 -6.85 -3.61 -2.22
N GLY A 56 -7.23 -4.29 -1.13
CA GLY A 56 -8.18 -5.40 -1.12
C GLY A 56 -9.55 -5.03 -1.70
N MET A 57 -10.10 -3.87 -1.33
CA MET A 57 -11.33 -3.35 -1.95
C MET A 57 -11.16 -3.18 -3.47
N SER A 58 -10.00 -2.70 -3.90
CA SER A 58 -9.72 -2.45 -5.32
C SER A 58 -9.54 -3.73 -6.14
N VAL A 59 -9.12 -4.84 -5.51
CA VAL A 59 -8.95 -6.15 -6.16
C VAL A 59 -10.27 -6.65 -6.75
N SER A 60 -11.35 -6.65 -5.97
CA SER A 60 -12.65 -7.17 -6.41
C SER A 60 -13.15 -6.39 -7.63
N PHE A 61 -13.14 -5.06 -7.56
CA PHE A 61 -13.56 -4.19 -8.67
C PHE A 61 -12.68 -4.36 -9.90
N ALA A 62 -11.35 -4.43 -9.74
CA ALA A 62 -10.42 -4.56 -10.87
C ALA A 62 -10.62 -5.88 -11.62
N ILE A 63 -10.75 -7.00 -10.90
CA ILE A 63 -10.93 -8.33 -11.49
C ILE A 63 -12.31 -8.46 -12.13
N GLN A 64 -13.39 -8.02 -11.46
CA GLN A 64 -14.73 -8.01 -12.05
C GLN A 64 -14.80 -7.19 -13.33
N ASN A 65 -14.20 -6.00 -13.34
CA ASN A 65 -14.19 -5.13 -14.52
C ASN A 65 -13.46 -5.77 -15.73
N ARG A 66 -12.48 -6.65 -15.49
CA ARG A 66 -11.80 -7.40 -16.56
C ARG A 66 -12.68 -8.50 -17.12
N TYR A 67 -13.32 -9.29 -16.27
CA TYR A 67 -14.28 -10.29 -16.73
C TYR A 67 -15.47 -9.66 -17.46
N LYS A 68 -15.97 -8.50 -17.01
CA LYS A 68 -17.00 -7.73 -17.72
C LYS A 68 -16.55 -7.21 -19.10
N LYS A 69 -15.26 -7.05 -19.33
CA LYS A 69 -14.68 -6.68 -20.64
C LYS A 69 -14.43 -7.88 -21.55
N GLY A 70 -14.71 -9.10 -21.10
CA GLY A 70 -14.48 -10.32 -21.86
C GLY A 70 -13.09 -10.93 -21.72
N ASP A 71 -12.26 -10.47 -20.76
CA ASP A 71 -10.96 -11.10 -20.51
C ASP A 71 -11.15 -12.57 -20.06
N THR A 72 -10.36 -13.48 -20.64
CA THR A 72 -10.28 -14.88 -20.22
C THR A 72 -9.59 -15.01 -18.86
N THR A 73 -9.81 -16.13 -18.16
CA THR A 73 -9.15 -16.38 -16.86
C THR A 73 -7.63 -16.34 -16.96
N THR A 74 -7.05 -16.87 -18.04
CA THR A 74 -5.59 -16.81 -18.27
C THR A 74 -5.09 -15.38 -18.42
N GLN A 75 -5.82 -14.50 -19.10
CA GLN A 75 -5.47 -13.08 -19.21
C GLN A 75 -5.55 -12.35 -17.86
N VAL A 76 -6.53 -12.69 -17.02
CA VAL A 76 -6.64 -12.14 -15.67
C VAL A 76 -5.50 -12.64 -14.78
N ILE A 77 -5.15 -13.93 -14.83
CA ILE A 77 -3.98 -14.49 -14.12
C ILE A 77 -2.70 -13.79 -14.56
N ALA A 78 -2.48 -13.65 -15.87
CA ALA A 78 -1.32 -12.95 -16.41
C ALA A 78 -1.26 -11.50 -15.94
N HIS A 79 -2.41 -10.81 -15.87
CA HIS A 79 -2.47 -9.46 -15.34
C HIS A 79 -2.09 -9.39 -13.86
N ILE A 80 -2.61 -10.29 -13.03
CA ILE A 80 -2.27 -10.37 -11.60
C ILE A 80 -0.78 -10.65 -11.43
N PHE A 81 -0.25 -11.61 -12.20
CA PHE A 81 1.17 -11.99 -12.16
C PHE A 81 2.09 -10.80 -12.48
N TRP A 82 1.90 -10.14 -13.64
CA TRP A 82 2.78 -9.04 -14.03
C TRP A 82 2.68 -7.83 -13.09
N ARG A 83 1.50 -7.55 -12.56
CA ARG A 83 1.31 -6.51 -11.56
C ARG A 83 2.02 -6.85 -10.24
N THR A 84 1.93 -8.10 -9.81
CA THR A 84 2.62 -8.61 -8.62
C THR A 84 4.13 -8.48 -8.77
N VAL A 85 4.69 -8.97 -9.88
CA VAL A 85 6.13 -8.88 -10.19
C VAL A 85 6.60 -7.43 -10.14
N ALA A 86 5.85 -6.50 -10.72
CA ALA A 86 6.25 -5.11 -10.75
C ALA A 86 6.22 -4.44 -9.36
N LEU A 87 5.19 -4.72 -8.54
CA LEU A 87 5.14 -4.21 -7.16
C LEU A 87 6.27 -4.77 -6.29
N ILE A 88 6.56 -6.06 -6.43
CA ILE A 88 7.68 -6.72 -5.73
C ILE A 88 9.01 -6.14 -6.19
N ALA A 89 9.22 -5.99 -7.49
CA ALA A 89 10.45 -5.41 -8.03
C ALA A 89 10.66 -3.99 -7.50
N ILE A 90 9.65 -3.11 -7.62
CA ILE A 90 9.73 -1.75 -7.11
C ILE A 90 10.04 -1.74 -5.61
N GLY A 91 9.37 -2.60 -4.82
CA GLY A 91 9.64 -2.73 -3.39
C GLY A 91 11.09 -3.11 -3.06
N LEU A 92 11.63 -4.12 -3.75
CA LEU A 92 13.01 -4.57 -3.57
C LEU A 92 14.03 -3.50 -3.97
N PHE A 93 13.80 -2.79 -5.06
CA PHE A 93 14.66 -1.68 -5.48
C PHE A 93 14.64 -0.53 -4.47
N SER A 94 13.46 -0.15 -3.96
CA SER A 94 13.35 0.88 -2.92
C SER A 94 14.07 0.47 -1.63
N LEU A 95 13.99 -0.81 -1.24
CA LEU A 95 14.71 -1.37 -0.08
C LEU A 95 16.23 -1.28 -0.25
N ASN A 96 16.75 -1.55 -1.45
CA ASN A 96 18.19 -1.57 -1.75
C ASN A 96 18.71 -0.20 -2.25
N SER A 97 17.99 0.89 -1.97
CA SER A 97 18.31 2.22 -2.52
C SER A 97 19.53 2.91 -1.88
N GLY A 98 20.27 2.24 -0.99
CA GLY A 98 21.35 2.82 -0.16
C GLY A 98 22.54 3.46 -0.89
N GLY A 99 22.69 3.25 -2.21
CA GLY A 99 23.86 3.69 -2.99
C GLY A 99 24.87 2.55 -3.21
N ILE A 100 25.85 2.78 -4.09
CA ILE A 100 26.84 1.80 -4.54
C ILE A 100 28.24 2.23 -4.08
N GLU A 101 28.97 1.31 -3.44
CA GLU A 101 30.36 1.54 -3.01
C GLU A 101 31.26 1.95 -4.19
N GLY A 102 32.02 3.02 -4.02
CA GLY A 102 33.01 3.48 -5.00
C GLY A 102 32.45 4.08 -6.30
N GLY A 103 31.14 4.35 -6.40
CA GLY A 103 30.55 4.84 -7.66
C GLY A 103 29.37 5.81 -7.52
N LEU A 104 28.25 5.37 -6.92
CA LEU A 104 26.97 6.11 -6.95
C LEU A 104 26.48 6.42 -5.54
N SER A 105 26.28 7.70 -5.23
CA SER A 105 25.65 8.12 -3.98
C SER A 105 24.19 7.65 -3.89
N HIS A 106 23.65 7.58 -2.67
CA HIS A 106 22.24 7.26 -2.40
C HIS A 106 21.28 8.09 -3.27
N SER A 107 21.53 9.41 -3.39
CA SER A 107 20.68 10.33 -4.15
C SER A 107 20.67 10.01 -5.65
N TRP A 108 21.85 9.76 -6.24
CA TRP A 108 21.94 9.41 -7.66
C TRP A 108 21.38 8.03 -7.97
N PHE A 109 21.66 7.05 -7.10
CA PHE A 109 21.06 5.71 -7.20
C PHE A 109 19.54 5.82 -7.22
N THR A 110 18.98 6.57 -6.28
CA THR A 110 17.54 6.75 -6.13
C THR A 110 16.93 7.44 -7.35
N ILE A 111 17.57 8.50 -7.88
CA ILE A 111 17.10 9.17 -9.11
C ILE A 111 17.11 8.19 -10.30
N LEU A 112 18.21 7.45 -10.51
CA LEU A 112 18.33 6.47 -11.60
C LEU A 112 17.31 5.33 -11.47
N MET A 113 17.09 4.84 -10.26
CA MET A 113 16.07 3.85 -9.94
C MET A 113 14.68 4.35 -10.34
N VAL A 114 14.31 5.58 -9.94
CA VAL A 114 13.01 6.15 -10.28
C VAL A 114 12.87 6.36 -11.79
N ILE A 115 13.91 6.84 -12.47
CA ILE A 115 13.93 6.93 -13.94
C ILE A 115 13.70 5.55 -14.55
N GLY A 116 14.39 4.52 -14.06
CA GLY A 116 14.20 3.12 -14.47
C GLY A 116 12.75 2.64 -14.29
N PHE A 117 12.10 2.99 -13.18
CA PHE A 117 10.69 2.66 -12.96
C PHE A 117 9.77 3.31 -13.98
N PHE A 118 9.94 4.61 -14.27
CA PHE A 118 9.13 5.31 -15.27
C PHE A 118 9.39 4.80 -16.69
N LEU A 119 10.62 4.39 -17.00
CA LEU A 119 10.96 3.79 -18.28
C LEU A 119 10.33 2.40 -18.44
N THR A 120 10.36 1.56 -17.41
CA THR A 120 9.84 0.18 -17.49
C THR A 120 8.32 0.12 -17.37
N TRP A 121 7.75 0.83 -16.39
CA TRP A 121 6.33 0.75 -16.01
C TRP A 121 5.54 2.04 -16.25
N GLY A 122 6.08 2.97 -17.02
CA GLY A 122 5.38 4.18 -17.46
C GLY A 122 4.21 3.90 -18.40
N VAL A 123 3.21 4.78 -18.38
CA VAL A 123 2.11 4.75 -19.35
C VAL A 123 2.55 5.41 -20.65
N TYR A 124 2.87 4.58 -21.64
CA TYR A 124 3.18 5.03 -22.99
C TYR A 124 1.90 5.19 -23.84
N PRO A 125 1.75 6.29 -24.60
CA PRO A 125 0.68 6.43 -25.58
C PRO A 125 0.69 5.30 -26.62
N LYS A 126 -0.48 4.93 -27.17
CA LYS A 126 -0.51 4.06 -28.36
C LYS A 126 0.16 4.80 -29.51
N ALA A 127 1.15 4.18 -30.13
CA ALA A 127 1.90 4.75 -31.23
C ALA A 127 2.23 3.68 -32.27
N GLU A 128 2.42 4.13 -33.51
CA GLU A 128 2.75 3.29 -34.68
C GLU A 128 4.12 3.71 -35.26
N GLY A 129 4.73 2.81 -36.04
CA GLY A 129 6.02 3.05 -36.70
C GLY A 129 7.18 3.37 -35.73
N THR A 130 7.93 4.42 -36.04
CA THR A 130 9.14 4.83 -35.31
C THR A 130 8.90 5.16 -33.84
N LYS A 131 7.73 5.72 -33.50
CA LYS A 131 7.35 6.04 -32.11
C LYS A 131 7.11 4.78 -31.27
N LYS A 132 6.60 3.70 -31.88
CA LYS A 132 6.47 2.39 -31.23
C LYS A 132 7.84 1.81 -30.91
N ALA A 133 8.77 1.87 -31.88
CA ALA A 133 10.15 1.43 -31.69
C ALA A 133 10.83 2.22 -30.57
N LEU A 134 10.68 3.56 -30.55
CA LEU A 134 11.20 4.43 -29.49
C LEU A 134 10.69 4.01 -28.11
N PHE A 135 9.38 3.79 -27.94
CA PHE A 135 8.82 3.38 -26.65
C PHE A 135 9.30 1.99 -26.21
N THR A 136 9.51 1.06 -27.16
CA THR A 136 10.13 -0.23 -26.85
C THR A 136 11.58 -0.07 -26.40
N VAL A 137 12.37 0.75 -27.10
CA VAL A 137 13.75 1.06 -26.72
C VAL A 137 13.81 1.70 -25.34
N MET A 138 12.91 2.64 -25.03
CA MET A 138 12.82 3.25 -23.70
C MET A 138 12.54 2.21 -22.60
N LYS A 139 11.62 1.27 -22.84
CA LYS A 139 11.33 0.19 -21.89
C LYS A 139 12.52 -0.74 -21.69
N VAL A 140 13.18 -1.13 -22.78
CA VAL A 140 14.39 -1.98 -22.72
C VAL A 140 15.50 -1.25 -21.98
N ALA A 141 15.71 0.03 -22.25
CA ALA A 141 16.67 0.87 -21.53
C ALA A 141 16.34 0.96 -20.04
N GLY A 142 15.06 1.08 -19.67
CA GLY A 142 14.62 1.03 -18.27
C GLY A 142 14.94 -0.30 -17.59
N VAL A 143 14.66 -1.43 -18.26
CA VAL A 143 14.98 -2.77 -17.74
C VAL A 143 16.48 -2.97 -17.61
N VAL A 144 17.27 -2.56 -18.60
CA VAL A 144 18.74 -2.65 -18.57
C VAL A 144 19.27 -1.77 -17.44
N LEU A 145 18.79 -0.53 -17.28
CA LEU A 145 19.19 0.36 -16.19
C LEU A 145 18.93 -0.29 -14.82
N LEU A 146 17.72 -0.82 -14.61
CA LEU A 146 17.37 -1.51 -13.37
C LEU A 146 18.21 -2.76 -13.15
N ALA A 147 18.46 -3.57 -14.20
CA ALA A 147 19.32 -4.75 -14.10
C ALA A 147 20.76 -4.37 -13.72
N THR A 148 21.30 -3.30 -14.29
CA THR A 148 22.62 -2.78 -13.92
C THR A 148 22.68 -2.39 -12.44
N LEU A 149 21.65 -1.74 -11.90
CA LEU A 149 21.59 -1.37 -10.48
C LEU A 149 21.56 -2.58 -9.52
N VAL A 150 21.15 -3.76 -9.97
CA VAL A 150 21.13 -4.99 -9.15
C VAL A 150 22.51 -5.65 -9.05
N ILE A 151 23.36 -5.47 -10.05
CA ILE A 151 24.67 -6.16 -10.14
C ILE A 151 25.67 -5.61 -9.12
N TYR A 152 25.52 -4.33 -8.74
CA TYR A 152 26.45 -3.67 -7.84
C TYR A 152 26.15 -3.93 -6.37
N LYS A 153 27.22 -3.92 -5.55
CA LYS A 153 27.13 -4.00 -4.09
C LYS A 153 26.78 -2.64 -3.50
N ASP A 154 26.06 -2.66 -2.38
CA ASP A 154 25.74 -1.46 -1.63
C ASP A 154 27.00 -0.82 -1.01
N LEU A 155 26.86 0.35 -0.39
CA LEU A 155 27.95 1.06 0.31
C LEU A 155 28.63 0.24 1.43
N ASN A 156 28.02 -0.85 1.89
CA ASN A 156 28.55 -1.74 2.93
C ASN A 156 29.07 -3.07 2.33
N GLY A 157 29.24 -3.14 1.01
CA GLY A 157 29.72 -4.33 0.31
C GLY A 157 28.71 -5.48 0.22
N LYS A 158 27.45 -5.28 0.62
CA LYS A 158 26.39 -6.30 0.54
C LYS A 158 25.79 -6.34 -0.86
N PRO A 159 25.57 -7.53 -1.45
CA PRO A 159 24.85 -7.64 -2.70
C PRO A 159 23.38 -7.23 -2.54
N PHE A 160 22.73 -6.94 -3.67
CA PHE A 160 21.29 -6.76 -3.71
C PHE A 160 20.59 -7.96 -3.07
N HIS A 161 19.80 -7.71 -2.03
CA HIS A 161 19.28 -8.78 -1.18
C HIS A 161 17.79 -8.62 -0.89
N THR A 162 17.16 -9.75 -0.58
CA THR A 162 15.78 -9.85 -0.14
C THR A 162 15.75 -9.82 1.38
N SER A 163 15.62 -8.62 1.98
CA SER A 163 15.27 -8.47 3.41
C SER A 163 13.75 -8.57 3.57
N TRP A 164 13.08 -7.57 4.13
CA TRP A 164 11.64 -7.53 4.36
C TRP A 164 10.81 -7.08 3.13
N TRP A 165 11.40 -7.10 1.93
CA TRP A 165 10.74 -6.81 0.64
C TRP A 165 10.27 -5.36 0.39
N GLY A 166 10.33 -4.48 1.39
CA GLY A 166 9.89 -3.09 1.27
C GLY A 166 8.35 -2.96 1.23
N ILE A 167 7.82 -1.76 1.53
CA ILE A 167 6.36 -1.53 1.65
C ILE A 167 5.61 -1.97 0.38
N LEU A 168 6.12 -1.61 -0.81
CA LEU A 168 5.49 -1.98 -2.07
C LEU A 168 5.59 -3.47 -2.38
N GLY A 169 6.67 -4.13 -1.94
CA GLY A 169 6.80 -5.58 -2.07
C GLY A 169 5.78 -6.31 -1.20
N LEU A 170 5.60 -5.87 0.04
CA LEU A 170 4.57 -6.37 0.95
C LEU A 170 3.15 -6.21 0.36
N ILE A 171 2.87 -5.05 -0.25
CA ILE A 171 1.61 -4.82 -0.97
C ILE A 171 1.48 -5.78 -2.16
N GLY A 172 2.57 -6.02 -2.90
CA GLY A 172 2.61 -6.95 -4.03
C GLY A 172 2.24 -8.38 -3.65
N TRP A 173 2.85 -8.90 -2.57
CA TRP A 173 2.53 -10.23 -2.04
C TRP A 173 1.10 -10.32 -1.52
N THR A 174 0.68 -9.32 -0.74
CA THR A 174 -0.70 -9.25 -0.24
C THR A 174 -1.71 -9.24 -1.40
N TYR A 175 -1.42 -8.47 -2.45
CA TYR A 175 -2.23 -8.41 -3.66
C TYR A 175 -2.31 -9.77 -4.35
N ALA A 176 -1.18 -10.47 -4.52
CA ALA A 176 -1.13 -11.77 -5.17
C ALA A 176 -2.02 -12.80 -4.46
N VAL A 177 -1.93 -12.88 -3.13
CA VAL A 177 -2.75 -13.80 -2.33
C VAL A 177 -4.23 -13.43 -2.40
N CYS A 178 -4.58 -12.17 -2.15
CA CYS A 178 -5.97 -11.73 -2.16
C CYS A 178 -6.62 -11.91 -3.55
N ALA A 179 -5.89 -11.54 -4.61
CA ALA A 179 -6.34 -11.72 -5.99
C ALA A 179 -6.44 -13.20 -6.36
N GLY A 180 -5.47 -14.02 -5.92
CA GLY A 180 -5.47 -15.48 -6.10
C GLY A 180 -6.70 -16.12 -5.46
N ILE A 181 -6.98 -15.83 -4.18
CA ILE A 181 -8.19 -16.30 -3.48
C ILE A 181 -9.44 -15.84 -4.24
N TYR A 182 -9.48 -14.57 -4.66
CA TYR A 182 -10.63 -14.00 -5.36
C TYR A 182 -10.92 -14.63 -6.73
N LEU A 183 -9.88 -15.12 -7.44
CA LEU A 183 -10.07 -15.85 -8.70
C LEU A 183 -10.93 -17.11 -8.51
N PHE A 184 -10.88 -17.74 -7.33
CA PHE A 184 -11.67 -18.93 -7.01
C PHE A 184 -13.02 -18.60 -6.34
N THR A 185 -13.03 -17.64 -5.41
CA THR A 185 -14.24 -17.27 -4.67
C THR A 185 -15.21 -16.42 -5.50
N ARG A 186 -14.68 -15.62 -6.45
CA ARG A 186 -15.42 -14.72 -7.34
C ARG A 186 -16.36 -13.79 -6.56
N GLU A 187 -17.49 -13.41 -7.14
CA GLU A 187 -18.48 -12.51 -6.54
C GLU A 187 -19.30 -13.18 -5.41
N SER A 188 -19.03 -14.46 -5.09
CA SER A 188 -19.76 -15.17 -4.05
C SER A 188 -19.39 -14.65 -2.67
N LEU A 189 -20.29 -13.88 -2.06
CA LEU A 189 -20.09 -13.35 -0.70
C LEU A 189 -19.82 -14.45 0.33
N ARG A 190 -20.50 -15.61 0.22
CA ARG A 190 -20.31 -16.73 1.15
C ARG A 190 -18.91 -17.31 1.06
N LYS A 191 -18.41 -17.58 -0.16
CA LYS A 191 -17.05 -18.11 -0.36
C LYS A 191 -15.99 -17.13 0.14
N ASN A 192 -16.16 -15.83 -0.12
CA ASN A 192 -15.25 -14.81 0.37
C ASN A 192 -15.30 -14.63 1.89
N ALA A 193 -16.48 -14.76 2.52
CA ALA A 193 -16.61 -14.73 3.97
C ALA A 193 -15.90 -15.92 4.63
N VAL A 194 -16.04 -17.13 4.06
CA VAL A 194 -15.31 -18.32 4.51
C VAL A 194 -13.80 -18.13 4.36
N ALA A 195 -13.34 -17.65 3.19
CA ALA A 195 -11.92 -17.39 2.97
C ALA A 195 -11.37 -16.30 3.90
N TRP A 196 -12.14 -15.24 4.15
CA TRP A 196 -11.78 -14.18 5.08
C TRP A 196 -11.64 -14.70 6.52
N PHE A 197 -12.60 -15.51 6.99
CA PHE A 197 -12.53 -16.14 8.31
C PHE A 197 -11.34 -17.09 8.43
N ALA A 198 -11.05 -17.88 7.38
CA ALA A 198 -9.88 -18.74 7.33
C ALA A 198 -8.58 -17.92 7.45
N VAL A 199 -8.44 -16.84 6.67
CA VAL A 199 -7.24 -15.99 6.71
C VAL A 199 -7.05 -15.29 8.07
N ILE A 200 -8.13 -14.81 8.70
CA ILE A 200 -8.04 -14.27 10.08
C ILE A 200 -7.60 -15.34 11.06
N THR A 201 -8.16 -16.54 10.95
CA THR A 201 -7.79 -17.66 11.84
C THR A 201 -6.32 -18.03 11.64
N LEU A 202 -5.83 -18.05 10.41
CA LEU A 202 -4.42 -18.28 10.10
C LEU A 202 -3.50 -17.21 10.70
N ALA A 203 -3.90 -15.94 10.67
CA ALA A 203 -3.16 -14.83 11.28
C ALA A 203 -3.09 -14.92 12.82
N VAL A 204 -4.11 -15.51 13.47
CA VAL A 204 -4.08 -15.78 14.91
C VAL A 204 -3.21 -17.00 15.21
N ILE A 205 -3.37 -18.08 14.43
CA ILE A 205 -2.63 -19.32 14.62
C ILE A 205 -1.12 -19.10 14.46
N SER A 206 -0.70 -18.31 13.48
CA SER A 206 0.72 -17.99 13.24
C SER A 206 1.42 -17.40 14.47
N HIS A 207 0.70 -16.66 15.30
CA HIS A 207 1.21 -16.01 16.52
C HIS A 207 0.98 -16.80 17.81
N SER A 208 0.20 -17.89 17.75
CA SER A 208 -0.21 -18.65 18.93
C SER A 208 0.83 -19.66 19.42
N GLY A 209 1.92 -19.88 18.68
CA GLY A 209 2.90 -20.94 18.97
C GLY A 209 2.35 -22.36 18.85
N LEU A 210 1.08 -22.54 18.46
CA LEU A 210 0.41 -23.84 18.32
C LEU A 210 0.97 -24.68 17.16
N ILE A 211 1.67 -24.05 16.22
CA ILE A 211 2.36 -24.73 15.13
C ILE A 211 3.85 -24.50 15.32
N PRO A 212 4.67 -25.57 15.45
CA PRO A 212 6.12 -25.43 15.51
C PRO A 212 6.63 -24.62 14.31
N GLU A 213 7.53 -23.66 14.54
CA GLU A 213 8.04 -22.74 13.50
C GLU A 213 8.55 -23.48 12.25
N GLU A 214 9.14 -24.66 12.43
CA GLU A 214 9.66 -25.51 11.35
C GLU A 214 8.56 -26.08 10.42
N TYR A 215 7.36 -26.33 10.95
CA TYR A 215 6.22 -26.92 10.22
C TYR A 215 5.22 -25.85 9.75
N GLY A 216 4.99 -24.81 10.56
CA GLY A 216 4.08 -23.71 10.22
C GLY A 216 4.56 -22.86 9.06
N SER A 217 5.88 -22.62 8.99
CA SER A 217 6.54 -21.91 7.88
C SER A 217 6.46 -22.66 6.55
N ARG A 218 6.51 -24.01 6.58
CA ARG A 218 6.59 -24.85 5.37
C ARG A 218 5.24 -25.19 4.74
N ILE A 219 4.21 -25.45 5.54
CA ILE A 219 2.93 -25.99 5.06
C ILE A 219 1.84 -24.91 4.97
N LEU A 220 1.80 -23.99 5.94
CA LEU A 220 0.72 -22.99 6.07
C LEU A 220 1.12 -21.59 5.64
N LEU A 221 2.39 -21.20 5.77
CA LEU A 221 2.85 -19.87 5.38
C LEU A 221 3.29 -19.78 3.91
N LEU A 222 3.46 -20.93 3.21
CA LEU A 222 4.19 -21.03 1.94
C LEU A 222 5.56 -20.33 2.07
N PRO A 223 6.69 -21.05 2.13
CA PRO A 223 8.01 -20.44 2.44
C PRO A 223 8.47 -19.32 1.49
N PHE A 224 7.73 -19.08 0.40
CA PHE A 224 7.95 -18.03 -0.59
C PHE A 224 7.10 -16.77 -0.40
N ILE A 225 6.02 -16.80 0.39
CA ILE A 225 5.17 -15.63 0.63
C ILE A 225 5.66 -14.94 1.91
N PRO A 226 6.31 -13.77 1.79
CA PRO A 226 6.80 -13.08 2.96
C PRO A 226 5.66 -12.43 3.72
N SER A 227 5.91 -12.23 5.01
CA SER A 227 5.01 -11.65 6.01
C SER A 227 3.93 -12.61 6.50
N ASP A 228 3.54 -12.38 7.75
CA ASP A 228 2.46 -13.11 8.38
C ASP A 228 1.13 -12.97 7.59
N TRP A 229 0.24 -13.95 7.75
CA TRP A 229 -1.14 -13.92 7.32
C TRP A 229 -1.89 -12.66 7.79
N THR A 230 -1.41 -11.98 8.82
CA THR A 230 -1.92 -10.67 9.27
C THR A 230 -2.04 -9.63 8.14
N LEU A 231 -1.03 -9.47 7.28
CA LEU A 231 -1.11 -8.48 6.18
C LEU A 231 -2.19 -8.85 5.16
N HIS A 232 -2.27 -10.15 4.87
CA HIS A 232 -3.26 -10.76 3.99
C HIS A 232 -4.68 -10.61 4.55
N ALA A 233 -4.84 -10.65 5.87
CA ALA A 233 -6.12 -10.42 6.53
C ALA A 233 -6.65 -9.00 6.30
N PHE A 234 -5.80 -7.96 6.29
CA PHE A 234 -6.23 -6.62 5.92
C PHE A 234 -6.75 -6.54 4.48
N GLY A 235 -6.02 -7.13 3.54
CA GLY A 235 -6.43 -7.19 2.13
C GLY A 235 -7.76 -7.94 1.95
N MET A 236 -7.91 -9.11 2.57
CA MET A 236 -9.15 -9.88 2.52
C MET A 236 -10.32 -9.16 3.19
N SER A 237 -10.08 -8.39 4.26
CA SER A 237 -11.10 -7.57 4.94
C SER A 237 -11.63 -6.46 4.02
N GLY A 238 -10.72 -5.79 3.31
CA GLY A 238 -11.10 -4.82 2.28
C GLY A 238 -11.87 -5.48 1.14
N LEU A 239 -11.41 -6.65 0.68
CA LEU A 239 -12.10 -7.40 -0.36
C LEU A 239 -13.55 -7.74 0.06
N LEU A 240 -13.74 -8.28 1.27
CA LEU A 240 -15.08 -8.56 1.81
C LEU A 240 -15.94 -7.29 1.87
N THR A 241 -15.36 -6.17 2.33
CA THR A 241 -16.04 -4.86 2.41
C THR A 241 -16.55 -4.39 1.05
N SER A 242 -15.74 -4.53 0.00
CA SER A 242 -16.16 -4.15 -1.35
C SER A 242 -17.30 -5.01 -1.89
N LEU A 243 -17.34 -6.31 -1.58
CA LEU A 243 -18.46 -7.19 -1.95
C LEU A 243 -19.73 -6.85 -1.16
N LEU A 244 -19.59 -6.54 0.14
CA LEU A 244 -20.70 -6.04 0.96
C LEU A 244 -21.24 -4.73 0.40
N MET A 245 -20.35 -3.83 -0.03
CA MET A 245 -20.73 -2.57 -0.66
C MET A 245 -21.50 -2.82 -1.95
N GLN A 246 -21.01 -3.70 -2.83
CA GLN A 246 -21.70 -4.02 -4.09
C GLN A 246 -23.10 -4.62 -3.88
N ARG A 247 -23.31 -5.37 -2.78
CA ARG A 247 -24.56 -6.08 -2.53
C ARG A 247 -25.58 -5.29 -1.69
N TYR A 248 -25.12 -4.48 -0.75
CA TYR A 248 -25.97 -3.86 0.27
C TYR A 248 -25.91 -2.33 0.32
N ALA A 249 -24.94 -1.70 -0.37
CA ALA A 249 -24.87 -0.24 -0.37
C ALA A 249 -26.02 0.35 -1.20
N ASN A 250 -26.88 1.12 -0.54
CA ASN A 250 -27.96 1.87 -1.17
C ASN A 250 -27.88 3.33 -0.71
N ARG A 251 -27.96 4.27 -1.67
CA ARG A 251 -27.87 5.71 -1.39
C ARG A 251 -29.09 6.25 -0.64
N GLU A 252 -30.28 5.73 -0.93
CA GLU A 252 -31.53 6.14 -0.29
C GLU A 252 -31.65 5.56 1.13
N HIS A 253 -31.16 4.33 1.31
CA HIS A 253 -31.20 3.60 2.58
C HIS A 253 -29.80 3.11 3.00
N PRO A 254 -28.87 4.03 3.33
CA PRO A 254 -27.47 3.67 3.61
C PRO A 254 -27.27 2.97 4.95
N GLY A 255 -28.25 3.07 5.86
CA GLY A 255 -28.17 2.58 7.23
C GLY A 255 -27.88 1.08 7.32
N LYS A 256 -28.38 0.26 6.38
CA LYS A 256 -28.12 -1.18 6.37
C LYS A 256 -26.64 -1.50 6.15
N PHE A 257 -26.04 -0.92 5.12
CA PHE A 257 -24.63 -1.14 4.81
C PHE A 257 -23.71 -0.57 5.90
N ILE A 258 -23.97 0.66 6.34
CA ILE A 258 -23.20 1.29 7.41
C ILE A 258 -23.33 0.50 8.72
N GLY A 259 -24.54 0.06 9.07
CA GLY A 259 -24.80 -0.76 10.25
C GLY A 259 -24.02 -2.08 10.22
N MET A 260 -23.95 -2.75 9.07
CA MET A 260 -23.12 -3.96 8.92
C MET A 260 -21.63 -3.68 9.18
N LEU A 261 -21.10 -2.55 8.68
CA LEU A 261 -19.70 -2.17 8.93
C LEU A 261 -19.45 -1.81 10.40
N CYS A 262 -20.39 -1.13 11.06
CA CYS A 262 -20.31 -0.87 12.50
C CYS A 262 -20.35 -2.17 13.31
N ILE A 263 -21.18 -3.14 12.94
CA ILE A 263 -21.25 -4.46 13.59
C ILE A 263 -19.92 -5.21 13.41
N LEU A 264 -19.36 -5.23 12.19
CA LEU A 264 -18.05 -5.82 11.94
C LEU A 264 -16.96 -5.12 12.74
N GLY A 265 -16.96 -3.79 12.79
CA GLY A 265 -16.03 -3.00 13.60
C GLY A 265 -16.12 -3.31 15.09
N ALA A 266 -17.34 -3.39 15.63
CA ALA A 266 -17.57 -3.77 17.02
C ALA A 266 -17.11 -5.20 17.32
N GLY A 267 -17.36 -6.14 16.40
CA GLY A 267 -16.85 -7.51 16.50
C GLY A 267 -15.33 -7.57 16.52
N MET A 268 -14.65 -6.80 15.64
CA MET A 268 -13.20 -6.69 15.65
C MET A 268 -12.68 -6.02 16.93
N LEU A 269 -13.39 -5.03 17.49
CA LEU A 269 -13.00 -4.41 18.75
C LEU A 269 -13.06 -5.40 19.91
N ILE A 270 -14.10 -6.23 19.97
CA ILE A 270 -14.20 -7.31 20.97
C ILE A 270 -13.02 -8.28 20.81
N LEU A 271 -12.70 -8.71 19.58
CA LEU A 271 -11.54 -9.56 19.33
C LEU A 271 -10.21 -8.87 19.69
N ALA A 272 -10.09 -7.57 19.47
CA ALA A 272 -8.92 -6.79 19.87
C ALA A 272 -8.74 -6.82 21.39
N LEU A 273 -9.80 -6.53 22.15
CA LEU A 273 -9.78 -6.56 23.61
C LEU A 273 -9.53 -7.96 24.18
N VAL A 274 -10.04 -9.01 23.53
CA VAL A 274 -9.80 -10.40 23.94
C VAL A 274 -8.39 -10.86 23.61
N SER A 275 -7.79 -10.38 22.52
CA SER A 275 -6.44 -10.76 22.08
C SER A 275 -5.33 -9.96 22.76
N HIS A 276 -5.61 -8.73 23.21
CA HIS A 276 -4.62 -7.83 23.81
C HIS A 276 -3.90 -8.40 25.05
N PRO A 277 -4.56 -9.15 25.96
CA PRO A 277 -3.87 -9.83 27.07
C PRO A 277 -2.84 -10.88 26.63
N TYR A 278 -2.96 -11.42 25.41
CA TYR A 278 -2.08 -12.46 24.88
C TYR A 278 -0.97 -11.88 23.99
N TRP A 279 -1.24 -10.79 23.27
CA TRP A 279 -0.29 -10.16 22.37
C TRP A 279 -0.34 -8.64 22.47
N ILE A 280 0.84 -8.02 22.63
CA ILE A 280 0.98 -6.55 22.56
C ILE A 280 0.53 -6.02 21.20
N ILE A 281 0.16 -4.75 21.15
CA ILE A 281 -0.18 -4.06 19.91
C ILE A 281 1.11 -3.68 19.19
N SER A 282 1.54 -4.50 18.22
CA SER A 282 2.79 -4.26 17.48
C SER A 282 2.63 -4.51 15.99
N LYS A 283 2.83 -3.43 15.20
CA LYS A 283 2.90 -3.50 13.73
C LYS A 283 4.11 -4.29 13.26
N ILE A 284 5.26 -4.12 13.92
CA ILE A 284 6.53 -4.71 13.48
C ILE A 284 6.47 -6.23 13.64
N GLN A 285 5.85 -6.71 14.71
CA GLN A 285 5.59 -8.13 14.93
C GLN A 285 4.35 -8.64 14.18
N ALA A 286 3.54 -7.74 13.61
CA ALA A 286 2.28 -8.05 12.92
C ALA A 286 1.26 -8.82 13.78
N THR A 287 1.11 -8.42 15.05
CA THR A 287 0.31 -9.15 16.04
C THR A 287 -1.19 -9.18 15.73
N PRO A 288 -1.93 -10.20 16.21
CA PRO A 288 -3.38 -10.26 16.06
C PRO A 288 -4.12 -9.08 16.73
N SER A 289 -3.64 -8.60 17.88
CA SER A 289 -4.24 -7.45 18.57
C SER A 289 -4.15 -6.18 17.69
N TRP A 290 -2.99 -5.92 17.07
CA TRP A 290 -2.82 -4.84 16.10
C TRP A 290 -3.76 -4.99 14.89
N LEU A 291 -3.90 -6.20 14.35
CA LEU A 291 -4.86 -6.49 13.26
C LEU A 291 -6.28 -6.08 13.64
N PHE A 292 -6.76 -6.55 14.79
CA PHE A 292 -8.12 -6.35 15.22
C PHE A 292 -8.41 -4.89 15.58
N TYR A 293 -7.50 -4.18 16.27
CA TYR A 293 -7.66 -2.74 16.52
C TYR A 293 -7.73 -1.93 15.22
N CYS A 294 -6.87 -2.23 14.24
CA CYS A 294 -6.91 -1.55 12.95
C CYS A 294 -8.24 -1.81 12.22
N LEU A 295 -8.68 -3.07 12.14
CA LEU A 295 -9.94 -3.41 11.48
C LEU A 295 -11.17 -2.84 12.21
N ALA A 296 -11.14 -2.79 13.54
CA ALA A 296 -12.18 -2.17 14.36
C ALA A 296 -12.40 -0.71 13.98
N ALA A 297 -11.34 0.01 13.62
CA ALA A 297 -11.42 1.37 13.11
C ALA A 297 -11.81 1.43 11.63
N PHE A 298 -11.23 0.58 10.76
CA PHE A 298 -11.39 0.72 9.31
C PHE A 298 -12.79 0.43 8.80
N PHE A 299 -13.49 -0.58 9.33
CA PHE A 299 -14.86 -0.88 8.91
C PHE A 299 -15.80 0.33 9.11
N PRO A 300 -15.97 0.88 10.33
CA PRO A 300 -16.85 2.02 10.55
C PRO A 300 -16.33 3.29 9.86
N LEU A 301 -15.01 3.51 9.82
CA LEU A 301 -14.43 4.65 9.11
C LEU A 301 -14.76 4.63 7.62
N PHE A 302 -14.69 3.47 6.98
CA PHE A 302 -15.13 3.32 5.59
C PHE A 302 -16.64 3.57 5.44
N GLY A 303 -17.46 3.12 6.39
CA GLY A 303 -18.89 3.43 6.45
C GLY A 303 -19.17 4.93 6.54
N PHE A 304 -18.38 5.67 7.34
CA PHE A 304 -18.43 7.13 7.41
C PHE A 304 -18.06 7.79 6.07
N PHE A 305 -16.99 7.33 5.40
CA PHE A 305 -16.62 7.86 4.08
C PHE A 305 -17.68 7.55 3.02
N TYR A 306 -18.31 6.38 3.07
CA TYR A 306 -19.45 6.05 2.20
C TYR A 306 -20.61 7.03 2.41
N TRP A 307 -21.00 7.29 3.65
CA TRP A 307 -22.01 8.29 3.96
C TRP A 307 -21.62 9.70 3.48
N LEU A 308 -20.38 10.12 3.73
CA LEU A 308 -19.93 11.47 3.37
C LEU A 308 -19.88 11.69 1.86
N THR A 309 -19.42 10.69 1.10
CA THR A 309 -19.10 10.85 -0.32
C THR A 309 -20.22 10.36 -1.24
N ASP A 310 -20.71 9.13 -1.05
CA ASP A 310 -21.71 8.51 -1.93
C ASP A 310 -23.15 8.92 -1.54
N VAL A 311 -23.44 9.24 -0.26
CA VAL A 311 -24.78 9.67 0.20
C VAL A 311 -24.90 11.20 0.24
N LYS A 312 -23.96 11.89 0.90
CA LYS A 312 -23.98 13.37 1.01
C LYS A 312 -23.38 14.08 -0.19
N GLY A 313 -22.78 13.37 -1.15
CA GLY A 313 -22.22 13.95 -2.38
C GLY A 313 -20.98 14.82 -2.16
N LYS A 314 -20.34 14.81 -0.98
CA LYS A 314 -19.23 15.71 -0.63
C LYS A 314 -17.86 15.21 -1.11
N ALA A 315 -17.82 14.42 -2.19
CA ALA A 315 -16.58 13.88 -2.74
C ALA A 315 -15.64 14.98 -3.28
N ASN A 316 -16.20 16.10 -3.76
CA ASN A 316 -15.46 17.25 -4.28
C ASN A 316 -14.51 17.90 -3.26
N ARG A 317 -14.79 17.79 -1.95
CA ARG A 317 -13.89 18.30 -0.89
C ARG A 317 -12.52 17.62 -0.89
N PHE A 318 -12.41 16.45 -1.52
CA PHE A 318 -11.19 15.67 -1.62
C PHE A 318 -10.52 15.81 -2.98
N ASP A 319 -10.99 16.69 -3.87
CA ASP A 319 -10.40 16.88 -5.20
C ASP A 319 -8.94 17.34 -5.12
N ILE A 320 -8.58 18.09 -4.08
CA ILE A 320 -7.18 18.49 -3.82
C ILE A 320 -6.25 17.29 -3.64
N ILE A 321 -6.71 16.19 -3.01
CA ILE A 321 -5.89 14.99 -2.80
C ILE A 321 -6.14 13.87 -3.82
N LYS A 322 -7.09 14.06 -4.74
CA LYS A 322 -7.48 13.05 -5.75
C LYS A 322 -6.32 12.48 -6.58
N PRO A 323 -5.27 13.24 -6.96
CA PRO A 323 -4.12 12.65 -7.64
C PRO A 323 -3.44 11.53 -6.86
N ALA A 324 -3.41 11.59 -5.52
CA ALA A 324 -2.85 10.56 -4.65
C ALA A 324 -3.60 9.22 -4.78
N GLY A 325 -4.92 9.29 -4.98
CA GLY A 325 -5.73 8.12 -5.30
C GLY A 325 -5.50 7.66 -6.74
N THR A 326 -5.66 8.53 -7.72
CA THR A 326 -5.67 8.08 -9.14
C THR A 326 -4.31 7.61 -9.66
N ALA A 327 -3.20 8.14 -9.14
CA ALA A 327 -1.83 7.79 -9.52
C ALA A 327 -0.97 7.45 -8.30
N THR A 328 -1.48 6.58 -7.44
CA THR A 328 -0.89 6.20 -6.14
C THR A 328 0.59 5.84 -6.21
N LEU A 329 1.01 5.02 -7.18
CA LEU A 329 2.42 4.61 -7.30
C LEU A 329 3.33 5.77 -7.70
N THR A 330 2.90 6.59 -8.67
CA THR A 330 3.61 7.83 -9.03
C THR A 330 3.75 8.73 -7.80
N CYS A 331 2.68 8.87 -7.02
CA CYS A 331 2.63 9.69 -5.82
C CYS A 331 3.58 9.18 -4.73
N TYR A 332 3.62 7.87 -4.51
CA TYR A 332 4.48 7.22 -3.54
C TYR A 332 5.97 7.33 -3.91
N ILE A 333 6.30 7.30 -5.19
CA ILE A 333 7.69 7.32 -5.67
C ILE A 333 8.26 8.74 -5.74
N LEU A 334 7.42 9.77 -5.89
CA LEU A 334 7.89 11.15 -6.07
C LEU A 334 8.73 11.72 -4.90
N PRO A 335 8.45 11.41 -3.62
CA PRO A 335 9.32 11.78 -2.49
C PRO A 335 10.77 11.34 -2.65
N TYR A 336 11.02 10.17 -3.25
CA TYR A 336 12.39 9.69 -3.48
C TYR A 336 13.20 10.65 -4.36
N ILE A 337 12.57 11.24 -5.39
CA ILE A 337 13.19 12.29 -6.20
C ILE A 337 13.37 13.57 -5.36
N TRP A 338 12.32 13.98 -4.64
CA TRP A 338 12.35 15.21 -3.85
C TRP A 338 13.52 15.24 -2.86
N TYR A 339 13.64 14.21 -2.03
CA TYR A 339 14.72 14.13 -1.03
C TYR A 339 16.09 13.99 -1.69
N SER A 340 16.20 13.25 -2.80
CA SER A 340 17.47 13.13 -3.53
C SER A 340 17.94 14.46 -4.12
N VAL A 341 17.03 15.23 -4.73
CA VAL A 341 17.32 16.57 -5.26
C VAL A 341 17.67 17.53 -4.14
N GLN A 342 16.92 17.49 -3.03
CA GLN A 342 17.20 18.31 -1.85
C GLN A 342 18.62 18.05 -1.32
N GLN A 343 19.00 16.78 -1.20
CA GLN A 343 20.31 16.36 -0.71
C GLN A 343 21.44 16.80 -1.66
N LEU A 344 21.26 16.63 -2.98
CA LEU A 344 22.24 17.06 -3.98
C LEU A 344 22.39 18.58 -4.06
N ALA A 345 21.32 19.32 -3.81
CA ALA A 345 21.34 20.79 -3.77
C ALA A 345 21.91 21.34 -2.45
N GLY A 346 22.16 20.49 -1.45
CA GLY A 346 22.60 20.92 -0.11
C GLY A 346 21.57 21.77 0.64
N TRP A 347 20.28 21.65 0.30
CA TRP A 347 19.25 22.50 0.87
C TRP A 347 18.71 21.94 2.19
N THR A 348 18.93 22.66 3.29
CA THR A 348 18.39 22.34 4.61
C THR A 348 17.23 23.26 4.99
N TYR A 349 16.23 22.71 5.66
CA TYR A 349 15.15 23.51 6.24
C TYR A 349 15.66 24.26 7.49
N PRO A 350 15.10 25.44 7.81
CA PRO A 350 15.34 26.10 9.09
C PRO A 350 14.99 25.18 10.28
N GLU A 351 15.76 25.27 11.38
CA GLU A 351 15.57 24.42 12.57
C GLU A 351 14.15 24.45 13.13
N ALA A 352 13.49 25.61 13.04
CA ALA A 352 12.10 25.77 13.46
C ALA A 352 11.15 24.78 12.75
N LEU A 353 11.39 24.45 11.48
CA LEU A 353 10.60 23.50 10.70
C LEU A 353 11.04 22.03 10.93
N GLY A 354 12.04 21.80 11.77
CA GLY A 354 12.51 20.46 12.16
C GLY A 354 11.93 19.96 13.48
N SER A 355 11.03 20.71 14.13
CA SER A 355 10.54 20.40 15.48
C SER A 355 9.08 20.75 15.69
N GLY A 356 8.37 19.96 16.51
CA GLY A 356 7.03 20.25 17.03
C GLY A 356 5.98 20.55 15.95
N VAL A 357 5.04 21.46 16.27
CA VAL A 357 3.93 21.85 15.38
C VAL A 357 4.40 22.43 14.04
N PRO A 358 5.41 23.33 13.97
CA PRO A 358 5.88 23.83 12.68
C PRO A 358 6.44 22.73 11.77
N GLY A 359 7.11 21.72 12.35
CA GLY A 359 7.56 20.54 11.62
C GLY A 359 6.41 19.73 11.04
N LEU A 360 5.34 19.51 11.81
CA LEU A 360 4.15 18.83 11.33
C LEU A 360 3.45 19.61 10.20
N LEU A 361 3.36 20.94 10.32
CA LEU A 361 2.83 21.78 9.24
C LEU A 361 3.69 21.68 7.98
N LYS A 362 5.02 21.65 8.12
CA LYS A 362 5.94 21.41 6.99
C LYS A 362 5.67 20.07 6.32
N SER A 363 5.53 18.97 7.08
CA SER A 363 5.22 17.64 6.52
C SER A 363 3.85 17.59 5.82
N LEU A 364 2.86 18.31 6.36
CA LEU A 364 1.54 18.43 5.74
C LEU A 364 1.61 19.17 4.40
N VAL A 365 2.30 20.32 4.37
CA VAL A 365 2.52 21.12 3.15
C VAL A 365 3.31 20.31 2.12
N PHE A 366 4.37 19.62 2.55
CA PHE A 366 5.14 18.70 1.71
C PHE A 366 4.24 17.65 1.05
N SER A 367 3.36 17.01 1.82
CA SER A 367 2.42 16.02 1.30
C SER A 367 1.47 16.61 0.26
N ILE A 368 0.94 17.81 0.50
CA ILE A 368 0.10 18.52 -0.48
C ILE A 368 0.88 18.81 -1.77
N ILE A 369 2.12 19.32 -1.65
CA ILE A 369 3.00 19.61 -2.79
C ILE A 369 3.22 18.36 -3.63
N ILE A 370 3.62 17.24 -3.02
CA ILE A 370 3.85 15.97 -3.71
C ILE A 370 2.59 15.49 -4.44
N VAL A 371 1.41 15.63 -3.83
CA VAL A 371 0.14 15.27 -4.47
C VAL A 371 -0.18 16.20 -5.65
N GLN A 372 0.04 17.51 -5.53
CA GLN A 372 -0.16 18.44 -6.65
C GLN A 372 0.81 18.17 -7.81
N LEU A 373 2.09 17.95 -7.50
CA LEU A 373 3.09 17.58 -8.50
C LEU A 373 2.72 16.28 -9.21
N THR A 374 2.21 15.29 -8.47
CA THR A 374 1.65 14.06 -9.06
C THR A 374 0.51 14.39 -10.02
N GLY A 375 -0.39 15.30 -9.65
CA GLY A 375 -1.46 15.78 -10.51
C GLY A 375 -0.97 16.43 -11.80
N LEU A 376 0.10 17.24 -11.72
CA LEU A 376 0.74 17.86 -12.89
C LEU A 376 1.38 16.81 -13.81
N LEU A 377 2.11 15.83 -13.25
CA LEU A 377 2.68 14.72 -14.02
C LEU A 377 1.62 13.91 -14.74
N VAL A 378 0.50 13.62 -14.06
CA VAL A 378 -0.64 12.91 -14.66
C VAL A 378 -1.26 13.70 -15.81
N LYS A 379 -1.39 15.04 -15.68
CA LYS A 379 -1.83 15.91 -16.79
C LYS A 379 -0.86 15.87 -17.97
N GLY A 380 0.45 15.81 -17.69
CA GLY A 380 1.51 15.58 -18.67
C GLY A 380 1.58 14.16 -19.23
N LYS A 381 0.64 13.26 -18.88
CA LYS A 381 0.62 11.83 -19.25
C LYS A 381 1.82 11.03 -18.72
N ILE A 382 2.55 11.55 -17.75
CA ILE A 382 3.66 10.87 -17.06
C ILE A 382 3.10 10.24 -15.80
N LYS A 383 2.87 8.93 -15.84
CA LYS A 383 2.45 8.16 -14.66
C LYS A 383 2.85 6.71 -14.77
N LEU A 384 3.06 6.07 -13.63
CA LEU A 384 3.27 4.64 -13.53
C LEU A 384 1.94 3.89 -13.62
N LYS A 385 1.96 2.73 -14.27
CA LYS A 385 0.84 1.80 -14.30
C LYS A 385 1.35 0.38 -14.35
N VAL A 386 0.96 -0.40 -13.36
CA VAL A 386 1.26 -1.83 -13.20
C VAL A 386 0.00 -2.64 -13.07
#